data_AF-A0A529N925-F1
#
_entry.id   AF-A0A529N925-F1
#
_cell.length_a   1.000
_cell.length_b   1.000
_cell.length_c   1.000
_cell.angle_alpha   90.00
_cell.angle_beta   90.00
_cell.angle_gamma   90.00
#
_symmetry.space_group_name_H-M   'P 1'
#
loop_
_entity.id
_entity.type
_entity.pdbx_description
1 polymer ?
#
loop_
_entity_poly.entity_id
_entity_poly.type
_entity_poly.pdbx_seq_one_letter_code
_entity_poly.pdbx_strand_id
1 'polypeptide(L)'
;LSGTRFGNAFSEFGSKRAADFETKFVDAGDHVVVNGQKFYSSGALLAHLVPIVALDDEGRAWYAIADRGAPGLTVIDDWSSFGQKTTLSGT
;
A
#
# COMPACT_ATOMS: atom_id res chain seq x y z
N LEU A 1 -4.62 19.39 16.26
CA LEU A 1 -5.66 18.80 15.39
C LEU A 1 -5.64 17.29 15.57
N SER A 2 -6.79 16.61 15.45
CA SER A 2 -6.97 15.16 15.66
C SER A 2 -7.33 14.43 14.36
N GLY A 3 -6.74 14.85 13.24
CA GLY A 3 -7.04 14.28 11.92
C GLY A 3 -6.41 12.90 11.69
N THR A 4 -7.10 12.06 10.92
CA THR A 4 -6.59 10.77 10.45
C THR A 4 -5.74 10.94 9.20
N ARG A 5 -4.52 10.40 9.20
CA ARG A 5 -3.59 10.47 8.06
C ARG A 5 -3.65 9.17 7.26
N PHE A 6 -3.73 9.31 5.94
CA PHE A 6 -3.63 8.21 4.99
C PHE A 6 -2.27 8.28 4.28
N GLY A 7 -1.64 7.13 4.02
CA GLY A 7 -0.44 7.02 3.19
C GLY A 7 -0.64 5.93 2.14
N ASN A 8 -0.25 6.16 0.89
CA ASN A 8 -0.67 5.33 -0.24
C ASN A 8 0.09 4.01 -0.34
N ALA A 9 -0.54 2.99 -0.95
CA ALA A 9 0.11 1.74 -1.34
C ALA A 9 -0.50 1.25 -2.68
N PHE A 10 -0.14 1.94 -3.77
CA PHE A 10 -0.75 1.76 -5.10
C PHE A 10 0.20 1.07 -6.08
N SER A 11 1.35 1.71 -6.32
CA SER A 11 2.28 1.33 -7.38
C SER A 11 3.05 0.06 -7.05
N GLU A 12 3.40 -0.68 -8.09
CA GLU A 12 4.23 -1.88 -8.04
C GLU A 12 5.38 -1.76 -9.04
N PHE A 13 6.50 -2.45 -8.77
CA PHE A 13 7.58 -2.57 -9.74
C PHE A 13 7.36 -3.74 -10.70
N GLY A 14 7.92 -3.63 -11.90
CA GLY A 14 7.99 -4.75 -12.85
C GLY A 14 6.78 -4.89 -13.78
N SER A 15 5.69 -4.18 -13.52
CA SER A 15 4.52 -4.22 -14.39
C SER A 15 4.69 -3.34 -15.64
N LYS A 16 4.02 -3.71 -16.73
CA LYS A 16 4.09 -2.97 -18.00
C LYS A 16 3.33 -1.64 -17.93
N ARG A 17 2.25 -1.58 -17.15
CA ARG A 17 1.41 -0.39 -16.95
C ARG A 17 1.15 -0.20 -15.47
N ALA A 18 0.98 1.05 -15.06
CA ALA A 18 0.72 1.40 -13.66
C ALA A 18 -0.58 0.80 -13.07
N ALA A 19 -1.51 0.35 -13.91
CA ALA A 19 -2.76 -0.29 -13.50
C ALA A 19 -2.71 -1.83 -13.59
N ASP A 20 -1.59 -2.39 -14.03
CA ASP A 20 -1.36 -3.83 -14.02
C ASP A 20 -0.82 -4.19 -12.63
N PHE A 21 -1.68 -4.73 -11.76
CA PHE A 21 -1.35 -5.11 -10.39
C PHE A 21 -1.18 -6.63 -10.24
N GLU A 22 -0.28 -7.03 -9.35
CA GLU A 22 -0.05 -8.41 -8.91
C GLU A 22 -0.44 -8.63 -7.44
N THR A 23 -0.50 -7.58 -6.62
CA THR A 23 -1.00 -7.67 -5.24
C THR A 23 -2.42 -8.21 -5.25
N LYS A 24 -2.67 -9.26 -4.45
CA LYS A 24 -3.98 -9.91 -4.30
C LYS A 24 -4.46 -9.84 -2.87
N PHE A 25 -5.75 -10.01 -2.69
CA PHE A 25 -6.30 -10.31 -1.39
C PHE A 25 -7.19 -11.55 -1.43
N VAL A 26 -7.29 -12.21 -0.28
CA VAL A 26 -8.25 -13.30 -0.05
C VAL A 26 -9.25 -12.82 0.99
N ASP A 27 -10.54 -13.03 0.73
CA ASP A 27 -11.61 -12.78 1.70
C ASP A 27 -11.58 -13.87 2.79
N ALA A 28 -11.36 -13.45 4.04
CA ALA A 28 -11.35 -14.31 5.22
C ALA A 28 -12.62 -14.14 6.08
N GLY A 29 -13.65 -13.47 5.55
CA GLY A 29 -14.95 -13.26 6.18
C GLY A 29 -15.03 -11.92 6.91
N ASP A 30 -14.43 -11.81 8.09
CA ASP A 30 -14.43 -10.57 8.89
C ASP A 30 -13.30 -9.60 8.51
N HIS A 31 -12.32 -10.08 7.76
CA HIS A 31 -11.21 -9.31 7.22
C HIS A 31 -10.74 -9.88 5.87
N VAL A 32 -9.79 -9.18 5.24
CA VAL A 32 -9.09 -9.66 4.05
C VAL A 32 -7.62 -9.86 4.35
N VAL A 33 -7.01 -10.85 3.71
CA VAL A 33 -5.56 -11.09 3.79
C VAL A 33 -4.93 -10.61 2.49
N VAL A 34 -4.15 -9.54 2.56
CA VAL A 34 -3.47 -8.95 1.41
C VAL A 34 -2.06 -9.54 1.28
N ASN A 35 -1.68 -9.92 0.07
CA ASN A 35 -0.33 -10.39 -0.26
C ASN A 35 0.20 -9.66 -1.49
N GLY A 36 1.31 -8.96 -1.32
CA GLY A 36 2.00 -8.24 -2.37
C GLY A 36 3.04 -7.27 -1.80
N GLN A 37 3.69 -6.52 -2.70
CA GLN A 37 4.68 -5.52 -2.36
C GLN A 37 4.40 -4.24 -3.14
N LYS A 38 4.28 -3.12 -2.44
CA LYS A 38 4.01 -1.80 -3.02
C LYS A 38 5.25 -0.92 -2.94
N PHE A 39 5.31 0.07 -3.82
CA PHE A 39 6.42 1.01 -3.92
C PHE A 39 5.90 2.43 -4.11
N TYR A 40 6.78 3.41 -3.85
CA TYR A 40 6.43 4.82 -3.88
C TYR A 40 5.27 5.16 -2.92
N SER A 41 5.30 4.53 -1.73
CA SER A 41 4.27 4.56 -0.69
C SER A 41 4.33 5.85 0.14
N SER A 42 4.17 7.00 -0.53
CA SER A 42 4.23 8.34 0.06
C SER A 42 3.35 8.50 1.31
N GLY A 43 3.96 8.97 2.38
CA GLY A 43 3.30 9.21 3.66
C GLY A 43 2.93 7.95 4.44
N ALA A 44 3.14 6.73 3.90
CA ALA A 44 2.82 5.48 4.59
C ALA A 44 3.62 5.31 5.90
N LEU A 45 4.83 5.87 5.96
CA LEU A 45 5.65 5.83 7.18
C LEU A 45 4.99 6.53 8.39
N LEU A 46 4.19 7.59 8.15
CA LEU A 46 3.52 8.38 9.19
C LEU A 46 1.99 8.21 9.21
N ALA A 47 1.46 7.30 8.41
CA ALA A 47 0.03 7.08 8.25
C ALA A 47 -0.59 6.45 9.50
N HIS A 48 -1.88 6.73 9.71
CA HIS A 48 -2.71 5.90 10.59
C HIS A 48 -3.32 4.75 9.79
N LEU A 49 -3.76 5.02 8.57
CA LEU A 49 -4.38 4.06 7.66
C LEU A 49 -3.64 3.99 6.32
N VAL A 50 -3.52 2.79 5.77
CA VAL A 50 -2.87 2.52 4.49
C VAL A 50 -3.89 1.87 3.55
N PRO A 51 -4.44 2.62 2.57
CA PRO A 51 -5.22 2.03 1.49
C PRO A 51 -4.28 1.36 0.47
N ILE A 52 -4.49 0.06 0.29
CA ILE A 52 -3.72 -0.82 -0.56
C ILE A 52 -4.59 -1.24 -1.73
N VAL A 53 -4.14 -1.00 -2.96
CA VAL A 53 -4.82 -1.54 -4.13
C VAL A 53 -4.46 -3.01 -4.30
N ALA A 54 -5.45 -3.88 -4.30
CA ALA A 54 -5.28 -5.32 -4.46
C ALA A 54 -6.36 -5.89 -5.37
N LEU A 55 -6.04 -6.97 -6.07
CA LEU A 55 -6.98 -7.69 -6.92
C LEU A 55 -7.72 -8.77 -6.14
N ASP A 56 -9.00 -8.96 -6.45
CA ASP A 56 -9.74 -10.17 -6.07
C ASP A 56 -9.46 -11.33 -7.04
N ASP A 57 -10.07 -12.49 -6.78
CA ASP A 57 -9.92 -13.70 -7.60
C ASP A 57 -10.46 -13.55 -9.03
N GLU A 58 -11.31 -12.55 -9.29
CA GLU A 58 -11.81 -12.20 -10.62
C GLU A 58 -10.92 -11.16 -11.32
N GLY A 59 -9.84 -10.71 -10.68
CA GLY A 59 -8.93 -9.69 -11.21
C GLY A 59 -9.49 -8.26 -11.12
N ARG A 60 -10.54 -8.01 -10.33
CA ARG A 60 -11.07 -6.67 -10.09
C ARG A 60 -10.24 -5.97 -9.03
N ALA A 61 -9.94 -4.70 -9.23
CA ALA A 61 -9.16 -3.90 -8.29
C ALA A 61 -10.04 -3.32 -7.17
N TRP A 62 -9.59 -3.50 -5.94
CA TRP A 62 -10.23 -2.99 -4.72
C TRP A 62 -9.24 -2.21 -3.86
N TYR A 63 -9.77 -1.35 -2.99
CA TYR A 63 -8.99 -0.78 -1.88
C TYR A 63 -9.23 -1.59 -0.61
N ALA A 64 -8.20 -2.31 -0.17
CA ALA A 64 -8.13 -2.82 1.19
C ALA A 64 -7.51 -1.74 2.09
N ILE A 65 -8.12 -1.44 3.23
CA ILE A 65 -7.61 -0.40 4.15
C ILE A 65 -7.09 -1.09 5.41
N ALA A 66 -5.79 -0.96 5.65
CA ALA A 66 -5.14 -1.51 6.84
C ALA A 66 -4.79 -0.40 7.83
N ASP A 67 -4.88 -0.70 9.13
CA ASP A 67 -4.18 0.06 10.15
C ASP A 67 -2.66 -0.03 9.92
N ARG A 68 -1.93 1.05 10.15
CA ARG A 68 -0.47 1.08 9.94
C ARG A 68 0.27 0.01 10.77
N GLY A 69 -0.29 -0.38 11.92
CA GLY A 69 0.23 -1.43 12.80
C GLY A 69 -0.36 -2.82 12.56
N ALA A 70 -1.12 -3.04 11.47
CA ALA A 70 -1.73 -4.33 11.18
C ALA A 70 -0.67 -5.43 11.10
N PRO A 71 -0.91 -6.62 11.69
CA PRO A 71 0.02 -7.75 11.60
C PRO A 71 0.38 -8.08 10.15
N GLY A 72 1.67 -8.25 9.86
CA GLY A 72 2.18 -8.56 8.52
C GLY A 72 2.42 -7.34 7.62
N LEU A 73 1.94 -6.14 7.98
CA LEU A 73 2.23 -4.91 7.24
C LEU A 73 3.58 -4.32 7.68
N THR A 74 4.54 -4.31 6.78
CA THR A 74 5.83 -3.63 6.97
C THR A 74 5.92 -2.47 5.98
N VAL A 75 6.35 -1.30 6.48
CA VAL A 75 6.71 -0.15 5.63
C VAL A 75 8.19 0.14 5.88
N ILE A 76 8.98 0.15 4.82
CA ILE A 76 10.42 0.29 4.83
C ILE A 76 10.77 1.72 4.40
N ASP A 77 11.57 2.42 5.19
CA ASP A 77 12.08 3.75 4.82
C ASP A 77 13.32 3.61 3.94
N ASP A 78 13.12 3.20 2.69
CA ASP A 78 14.16 3.00 1.68
C ASP A 78 14.13 4.06 0.56
N TRP A 79 13.42 5.17 0.78
CA TRP A 79 13.25 6.20 -0.23
C TRP A 79 14.57 6.96 -0.48
N SER A 80 15.13 6.76 -1.68
CA SER A 80 16.30 7.49 -2.16
C SER A 80 16.01 8.13 -3.52
N SER A 81 15.67 9.41 -3.51
CA SER A 81 15.29 10.16 -4.72
C SER A 81 16.10 11.44 -4.94
N PHE A 82 16.03 11.96 -6.17
CA PHE A 82 16.63 13.26 -6.52
C PHE A 82 15.88 14.45 -5.91
N GLY A 83 14.55 14.35 -5.72
CA GLY A 83 13.69 15.41 -5.21
C GLY A 83 12.49 14.85 -4.43
N GLN A 84 11.76 15.72 -3.71
CA GLN A 84 10.71 15.29 -2.77
C GLN A 84 11.23 14.27 -1.73
N LYS A 85 12.41 14.52 -1.16
CA LYS A 85 13.07 13.57 -0.23
C LYS A 85 12.30 13.36 1.09
N THR A 86 11.41 14.29 1.44
CA THR A 86 10.67 14.30 2.71
C THR A 86 9.25 13.70 2.60
N THR A 87 8.91 13.08 1.47
CA THR A 87 7.59 12.43 1.27
C THR A 87 7.48 11.06 1.90
N LEU A 88 8.62 10.47 2.32
CA LEU A 88 8.67 9.15 2.96
C LEU A 88 8.01 8.07 2.09
N SER A 89 8.37 8.05 0.81
CA SER A 89 7.75 7.25 -0.25
C SER A 89 8.36 5.85 -0.40
N GLY A 90 8.82 5.25 0.70
CA GLY A 90 9.46 3.94 0.66
C GLY A 90 8.54 2.81 0.21
N THR A 91 8.98 1.58 0.48
CA THR A 91 8.23 0.35 0.19
C THR A 91 7.19 0.09 1.28
#